data_AF-A0A960ECR8-F1
#
_entry.id   AF-A0A960ECR8-F1
#
_cell.length_a   1.000
_cell.length_b   1.000
_cell.length_c   1.000
_cell.angle_alpha   90.00
_cell.angle_beta   90.00
_cell.angle_gamma   90.00
#
_symmetry.space_group_name_H-M   'P 1'
#
loop_
_entity.id
_entity.type
_entity.pdbx_description
1 polymer ?
#
loop_
_entity_poly.entity_id
_entity_poly.type
_entity_poly.pdbx_seq_one_letter_code
_entity_poly.pdbx_strand_id
1 'polypeptide(L)' 'FADLGYKGDGPVPAVPDEVWSATTARYIVAYERLTGTPFDPGSYPVPDRLTANLTKADLL' A
#
# COMPACT_ATOMS: atom_id res chain seq x y z
N PHE A 1 -15.77 5.29 7.17
CA PHE A 1 -15.27 4.96 8.53
C PHE A 1 -15.89 5.83 9.62
N ALA A 2 -16.09 7.14 9.40
CA ALA A 2 -16.84 7.98 10.34
C ALA A 2 -18.25 7.44 10.61
N ASP A 3 -18.91 6.89 9.59
CA ASP A 3 -20.22 6.22 9.71
C ASP A 3 -20.17 4.91 10.51
N LEU A 4 -18.97 4.34 10.70
CA LEU A 4 -18.71 3.18 11.56
C LEU A 4 -18.31 3.61 12.98
N GLY A 5 -18.43 4.91 13.32
CA GLY A 5 -18.06 5.45 14.62
C GLY A 5 -16.56 5.67 14.84
N TYR A 6 -15.71 5.30 13.87
CA TYR A 6 -14.27 5.46 13.99
C TYR A 6 -13.84 6.88 13.60
N LYS A 7 -13.38 7.66 14.59
CA LYS A 7 -12.93 9.06 14.45
C LYS A 7 -11.45 9.28 14.77
N GLY A 8 -10.68 8.20 14.93
CA GLY A 8 -9.27 8.24 15.33
C GLY A 8 -9.04 7.67 16.73
N ASP A 9 -10.08 7.58 17.56
CA ASP A 9 -10.06 6.91 18.87
C ASP A 9 -10.79 5.55 18.80
N GLY A 10 -10.39 4.63 19.69
CA GLY A 10 -10.96 3.28 19.79
C GLY A 10 -10.33 2.27 18.81
N PRO A 11 -10.86 1.03 18.78
CA PRO A 11 -10.31 -0.03 17.94
C PRO A 11 -10.52 0.29 16.46
N VAL A 12 -9.48 0.07 15.66
CA VAL A 12 -9.53 0.27 14.21
C VAL A 12 -10.54 -0.71 13.61
N PRO A 13 -11.53 -0.23 12.83
CA PRO A 13 -12.49 -1.11 12.19
C PRO A 13 -11.81 -1.98 11.13
N ALA A 14 -12.28 -3.21 10.97
CA ALA A 14 -11.84 -4.07 9.88
C ALA A 14 -12.14 -3.42 8.53
N VAL A 15 -11.12 -3.29 7.70
CA VAL A 15 -11.22 -2.69 6.37
C VAL A 15 -11.41 -3.80 5.34
N PRO A 16 -12.49 -3.80 4.54
CA PRO A 16 -12.68 -4.80 3.48
C PRO A 16 -11.57 -4.74 2.42
N ASP A 17 -11.21 -5.90 1.85
CA ASP A 17 -10.18 -6.04 0.81
C ASP A 17 -10.44 -5.16 -0.43
N GLU A 18 -11.71 -4.93 -0.76
CA GLU A 18 -12.12 -4.04 -1.85
C GLU A 18 -11.69 -2.58 -1.58
N VAL A 19 -11.79 -2.12 -0.32
CA VAL A 19 -11.39 -0.77 0.04
C VAL A 19 -9.89 -0.58 -0.16
N TRP A 20 -9.08 -1.59 0.19
CA TRP A 20 -7.63 -1.58 -0.09
C TRP A 20 -7.36 -1.52 -1.58
N SER A 21 -7.97 -2.40 -2.36
CA SER A 21 -7.75 -2.50 -3.81
C SER A 21 -8.17 -1.22 -4.54
N ALA A 22 -9.35 -0.69 -4.24
CA ALA A 22 -9.87 0.53 -4.85
C ALA A 22 -9.04 1.75 -4.46
N THR A 23 -8.56 1.83 -3.21
CA THR A 23 -7.71 2.94 -2.76
C THR A 23 -6.34 2.89 -3.42
N THR A 24 -5.73 1.70 -3.52
CA THR A 24 -4.47 1.48 -4.25
C THR A 24 -4.60 1.94 -5.71
N ALA A 25 -5.67 1.56 -6.41
CA ALA A 25 -5.92 1.97 -7.79
C ALA A 25 -6.00 3.49 -7.95
N ARG A 26 -6.67 4.20 -7.02
CA ARG A 26 -6.76 5.68 -7.05
C ARG A 26 -5.39 6.34 -6.91
N TYR A 27 -4.53 5.83 -6.02
CA TYR A 27 -3.19 6.37 -5.83
C TYR A 27 -2.26 6.09 -7.01
N ILE A 28 -2.37 4.93 -7.65
CA ILE A 28 -1.66 4.63 -8.90
C ILE A 28 -2.04 5.66 -9.97
N VAL A 29 -3.34 5.87 -10.20
CA VAL A 29 -3.82 6.86 -11.18
C VAL A 29 -3.34 8.27 -10.85
N ALA A 30 -3.36 8.67 -9.57
CA ALA A 30 -2.87 9.98 -9.16
C ALA A 30 -1.36 10.13 -9.42
N TYR A 31 -0.56 9.12 -9.05
CA TYR A 31 0.88 9.10 -9.30
C TYR A 31 1.19 9.23 -10.78
N GLU A 32 0.57 8.41 -11.63
CA GLU A 32 0.81 8.41 -13.08
C GLU A 32 0.41 9.73 -13.73
N ARG A 33 -0.70 10.34 -13.28
CA ARG A 33 -1.14 11.66 -13.78
C ARG A 33 -0.22 12.79 -13.36
N LEU A 34 0.27 12.77 -12.12
CA LEU A 34 1.13 13.83 -11.59
C LEU A 34 2.55 13.75 -12.14
N THR A 35 3.05 12.54 -12.38
CA THR A 35 4.45 12.31 -12.77
C THR A 35 4.64 12.05 -14.26
N GLY A 36 3.60 11.58 -14.97
CA GLY A 36 3.70 11.07 -16.33
C GLY A 36 4.39 9.71 -16.44
N THR A 37 4.78 9.10 -15.33
CA THR A 37 5.50 7.82 -15.29
C THR A 37 4.54 6.69 -14.96
N PRO A 38 4.52 5.58 -15.72
CA PRO A 38 3.75 4.39 -15.38
C PRO A 38 4.14 3.82 -14.02
N PHE A 39 3.16 3.34 -13.25
CA PHE A 39 3.44 2.66 -12.00
C PHE A 39 3.94 1.24 -12.24
N ASP A 40 5.09 0.89 -11.66
CA ASP A 40 5.64 -0.46 -11.70
C ASP A 40 5.43 -1.18 -10.35
N PRO A 41 4.54 -2.18 -10.27
CA PRO A 41 4.34 -2.94 -9.05
C PRO A 41 5.55 -3.86 -8.81
N GLY A 42 6.19 -3.74 -7.65
CA GLY A 42 7.29 -4.65 -7.36
C GLY A 42 6.82 -6.10 -7.08
N SER A 43 7.77 -7.03 -7.18
CA SER A 43 7.52 -8.48 -7.20
C SER A 43 6.88 -9.06 -5.94
N TYR A 44 6.04 -10.07 -6.16
CA TYR A 44 5.48 -10.92 -5.11
C TYR A 44 6.10 -12.33 -5.21
N PRO A 45 6.27 -13.04 -4.07
CA PRO A 45 5.86 -12.65 -2.72
C PRO A 45 6.78 -11.56 -2.12
N VAL A 46 6.21 -10.70 -1.26
CA VAL A 46 6.91 -9.55 -0.67
C VAL A 46 8.19 -9.92 0.10
N PRO A 47 8.22 -11.01 0.91
CA PRO A 47 9.41 -11.35 1.69
C PRO A 47 10.69 -11.46 0.86
N ASP A 48 10.63 -12.08 -0.32
CA ASP A 48 11.80 -12.36 -1.13
C ASP A 48 12.55 -11.08 -1.54
N ARG A 49 11.81 -10.07 -2.01
CA ARG A 49 12.38 -8.77 -2.39
C ARG A 49 12.89 -8.00 -1.17
N LEU A 50 12.20 -8.09 -0.03
CA LEU A 50 12.62 -7.41 1.20
C LEU A 50 13.95 -7.99 1.69
N THR A 51 14.05 -9.31 1.79
CA THR A 51 15.29 -9.99 2.20
C THR A 51 16.44 -9.63 1.27
N ALA A 52 16.24 -9.70 -0.05
CA ALA A 52 17.28 -9.33 -1.01
C ALA A 52 17.78 -7.87 -0.84
N ASN A 53 16.86 -6.92 -0.64
CA ASN A 53 17.21 -5.52 -0.47
C ASN A 53 17.92 -5.23 0.87
N LEU A 54 17.47 -5.87 1.95
CA LEU A 54 18.07 -5.70 3.27
C LEU A 54 19.47 -6.34 3.35
N THR A 55 19.68 -7.51 2.75
CA THR A 55 21.02 -8.11 2.61
C THR A 55 21.93 -7.22 1.77
N LYS A 56 21.45 -6.66 0.65
CA LYS A 56 22.22 -5.72 -0.17
C LYS A 56 22.62 -4.45 0.61
N ALA A 57 21.81 -4.05 1.59
CA ALA A 57 22.05 -2.90 2.45
C ALA A 57 22.85 -3.24 3.72
N ASP A 58 23.25 -4.50 3.94
CA ASP A 58 23.94 -4.97 5.15
C ASP A 58 23.15 -4.75 6.45
N LEU A 59 21.82 -4.94 6.38
CA LEU A 59 20.88 -4.75 7.49
C LEU A 59 20.26 -6.07 8.00
N LEU A 60 20.74 -7.21 7.49
CA LEU A 60 20.28 -8.56 7.82
C LEU A 60 21.42 -9.46 8.25
#